data_AF-A0A7S2RYQ1-F1
#
_entry.id   AF-A0A7S2RYQ1-F1
#
_cell.length_a   1.000
_cell.length_b   1.000
_cell.length_c   1.000
_cell.angle_alpha   90.00
_cell.angle_beta   90.00
_cell.angle_gamma   90.00
#
_symmetry.space_group_name_H-M   'P 1'
#
loop_
_entity.id
_entity.type
_entity.pdbx_description
1 polymer ?
#
loop_
_entity_poly.entity_id
_entity_poly.type
_entity_poly.pdbx_seq_one_letter_code
_entity_poly.pdbx_strand_id
1 'polypeptide(L)'
;IGPSAAMRHTLAKYTTHALAAPRKISTVPAINRPNAQRFDTRGFVTGTTGTLETDIREVQPGQFACIEREFSQQDVWNFAELTGDRNPIHFDTKQAEQGMFKKPIVHSLLCASLFPTIFAQRLPTSIYRSQTLEFKQPVFIGERVVGQIKVSRKTRVKSSFYLIC
;
A
#
# COMPACT_ATOMS: atom_id res chain seq x y z
N ILE A 1 -15.98 36.83 -15.49
CA ILE A 1 -17.09 36.08 -16.12
C ILE A 1 -17.55 35.05 -15.08
N GLY A 2 -18.61 35.36 -14.34
CA GLY A 2 -19.13 34.48 -13.29
C GLY A 2 -19.96 33.33 -13.87
N PRO A 3 -20.14 32.22 -13.12
CA PRO A 3 -20.89 31.07 -13.61
C PRO A 3 -22.37 31.43 -13.87
N SER A 4 -22.92 30.85 -14.93
CA SER A 4 -24.28 31.13 -15.41
C SER A 4 -25.35 30.62 -14.45
N ALA A 5 -26.58 31.16 -14.59
CA ALA A 5 -27.72 30.88 -13.73
C ALA A 5 -28.10 29.38 -13.64
N ALA A 6 -27.72 28.56 -14.62
CA ALA A 6 -27.95 27.10 -14.59
C ALA A 6 -27.09 26.38 -13.53
N MET A 7 -25.94 26.93 -13.15
CA MET A 7 -25.07 26.34 -12.11
C MET A 7 -25.60 26.61 -10.69
N ARG A 8 -26.41 27.66 -10.50
CA ARG A 8 -26.96 28.05 -9.20
C ARG A 8 -28.08 27.11 -8.71
N HIS A 9 -28.78 26.44 -9.62
CA HIS A 9 -29.87 25.52 -9.27
C HIS A 9 -29.42 24.11 -8.89
N THR A 10 -28.22 23.69 -9.29
CA THR A 10 -27.68 22.35 -8.97
C THR A 10 -26.99 22.32 -7.59
N LEU A 11 -26.45 23.45 -7.14
CA LEU A 11 -25.80 23.57 -5.82
C LEU A 11 -26.77 23.64 -4.64
N ALA A 12 -28.04 23.99 -4.87
CA ALA A 12 -29.07 24.14 -3.83
C ALA A 12 -29.68 22.80 -3.33
N LYS A 13 -29.43 21.68 -4.03
CA LYS A 13 -29.95 20.35 -3.61
C LYS A 13 -29.01 19.59 -2.65
N TYR A 14 -27.78 20.07 -2.45
CA TYR A 14 -26.81 19.44 -1.54
C TYR A 14 -26.56 20.24 -0.26
N THR A 15 -27.26 21.36 -0.05
CA THR A 15 -26.98 22.32 1.04
C THR A 15 -27.93 22.20 2.24
N THR A 16 -28.75 21.16 2.33
CA THR A 16 -29.76 21.00 3.41
C THR A 16 -29.54 19.79 4.34
N HIS A 17 -28.39 19.12 4.28
CA HIS A 17 -27.94 18.34 5.45
C HIS A 17 -27.01 19.21 6.30
N ALA A 18 -27.68 19.85 7.25
CA ALA A 18 -27.18 20.64 8.36
C ALA A 18 -25.77 20.27 8.83
N LEU A 19 -25.01 21.33 9.06
CA LEU A 19 -23.88 21.40 9.98
C LEU A 19 -24.27 20.74 11.31
N ALA A 20 -24.01 19.44 11.43
CA ALA A 20 -23.97 18.79 12.73
C ALA A 20 -22.74 19.34 13.46
N ALA A 21 -22.95 19.82 14.69
CA ALA A 21 -21.88 20.24 15.59
C ALA A 21 -20.76 19.18 15.61
N PRO A 22 -19.48 19.56 15.73
CA PRO A 22 -18.39 18.60 15.79
C PRO A 22 -18.69 17.61 16.92
N ARG A 23 -18.97 16.35 16.56
CA ARG A 23 -19.02 15.27 17.55
C ARG A 23 -17.67 15.30 18.25
N LYS A 24 -17.66 15.49 19.57
CA LYS A 24 -16.46 15.34 20.39
C LYS A 24 -15.81 14.03 19.96
N ILE A 25 -14.63 14.11 19.35
CA ILE A 25 -13.78 12.96 19.14
C ILE A 25 -13.51 12.47 20.54
N SER A 26 -14.16 11.37 20.92
CA SER A 26 -13.84 10.66 22.15
C SER A 26 -12.33 10.47 22.14
N THR A 27 -11.65 10.99 23.14
CA THR A 27 -10.21 10.79 23.31
C THR A 27 -9.99 9.29 23.29
N VAL A 28 -9.39 8.79 22.21
CA VAL A 28 -8.92 7.41 22.15
C VAL A 28 -7.97 7.28 23.34
N PRO A 29 -8.23 6.39 24.31
CA PRO A 29 -7.32 6.24 25.45
C PRO A 29 -5.94 5.91 24.90
N ALA A 30 -4.90 6.52 25.46
CA ALA A 30 -3.53 6.17 25.12
C ALA A 30 -3.40 4.64 25.30
N ILE A 31 -3.22 3.92 24.19
CA ILE A 31 -2.97 2.50 24.22
C ILE A 31 -1.61 2.36 24.89
N ASN A 32 -1.63 2.02 26.18
CA ASN A 32 -0.47 1.56 26.90
C ASN A 32 0.05 0.34 26.10
N ARG A 33 1.21 0.46 25.47
CA ARG A 33 1.85 -0.63 24.72
C ARG A 33 2.88 -1.30 25.64
N PRO A 34 2.49 -2.18 26.58
CA PRO A 34 3.46 -3.03 27.24
C PRO A 34 3.96 -4.00 26.18
N ASN A 35 5.28 -4.00 25.98
CA ASN A 35 6.02 -4.73 24.95
C ASN A 35 5.81 -4.19 23.53
N ALA A 36 6.82 -3.46 23.03
CA ALA A 36 7.15 -3.48 21.61
C ALA A 36 7.38 -4.95 21.23
N GLN A 37 6.32 -5.63 20.81
CA GLN A 37 6.41 -6.96 20.25
C GLN A 37 7.43 -6.86 19.13
N ARG A 38 8.56 -7.55 19.28
CA ARG A 38 9.51 -7.74 18.19
C ARG A 38 8.69 -8.25 17.01
N PHE A 39 8.60 -7.45 15.94
CA PHE A 39 7.96 -7.89 14.72
C PHE A 39 8.67 -9.18 14.32
N ASP A 40 7.93 -10.27 14.39
CA ASP A 40 8.42 -11.57 14.03
C ASP A 40 8.62 -11.60 12.51
N THR A 41 9.83 -11.30 12.05
CA THR A 41 10.21 -11.29 10.63
C THR A 41 10.40 -12.71 10.08
N ARG A 42 9.81 -13.74 10.69
CA ARG A 42 9.83 -15.12 10.18
C ARG A 42 9.11 -15.27 8.83
N GLY A 43 8.40 -14.25 8.35
CA GLY A 43 8.10 -14.08 6.93
C GLY A 43 9.35 -13.54 6.21
N PHE A 44 9.99 -14.38 5.38
CA PHE A 44 11.19 -14.05 4.61
C PHE A 44 11.04 -12.71 3.88
N VAL A 45 11.64 -11.65 4.43
CA VAL A 45 11.96 -10.43 3.69
C VAL A 45 13.46 -10.45 3.48
N THR A 46 13.91 -10.70 2.24
CA THR A 46 15.34 -10.64 1.95
C THR A 46 15.83 -9.19 2.07
N GLY A 47 17.13 -9.01 2.31
CA GLY A 47 17.73 -7.68 2.13
C GLY A 47 17.44 -7.16 0.73
N THR A 48 17.23 -5.85 0.59
CA THR A 48 17.04 -5.24 -0.74
C THR A 48 18.34 -5.34 -1.54
N THR A 49 18.30 -5.82 -2.78
CA THR A 49 19.44 -5.82 -3.72
C THR A 49 19.23 -4.82 -4.85
N GLY A 50 20.26 -4.57 -5.68
CA GLY A 50 20.16 -3.70 -6.87
C GLY A 50 21.10 -2.49 -6.84
N THR A 51 20.95 -1.65 -7.86
CA THR A 51 21.82 -0.50 -8.19
C THR A 51 21.28 0.84 -7.70
N LEU A 52 20.12 0.86 -7.04
CA LEU A 52 19.55 2.09 -6.50
C LEU A 52 20.40 2.61 -5.35
N GLU A 53 20.92 3.82 -5.55
CA GLU A 53 21.69 4.57 -4.57
C GLU A 53 20.87 4.96 -3.36
N THR A 54 21.55 5.18 -2.24
CA THR A 54 20.91 5.59 -0.99
C THR A 54 20.76 7.11 -0.86
N ASP A 55 21.68 7.86 -1.46
CA ASP A 55 21.56 9.32 -1.57
C ASP A 55 20.72 9.69 -2.79
N ILE A 56 19.58 10.36 -2.55
CA ILE A 56 18.67 10.83 -3.61
C ILE A 56 19.38 11.73 -4.64
N ARG A 57 20.46 12.41 -4.27
CA ARG A 57 21.28 13.25 -5.17
C ARG A 57 22.03 12.42 -6.20
N GLU A 58 22.40 11.19 -5.86
CA GLU A 58 23.11 10.25 -6.73
C GLU A 58 22.18 9.32 -7.51
N VAL A 59 20.90 9.27 -7.15
CA VAL A 59 19.90 8.48 -7.89
C VAL A 59 19.86 8.89 -9.37
N GLN A 60 19.86 7.92 -10.27
CA GLN A 60 19.75 8.15 -11.71
C GLN A 60 18.61 7.31 -12.33
N PRO A 61 17.96 7.81 -13.40
CA PRO A 61 17.03 7.00 -14.19
C PRO A 61 17.69 5.67 -14.62
N GLY A 62 16.93 4.58 -14.57
CA GLY A 62 17.40 3.25 -14.91
C GLY A 62 17.87 2.41 -13.72
N GLN A 63 18.28 3.03 -12.62
CA GLN A 63 18.61 2.31 -11.39
C GLN A 63 17.40 1.59 -10.80
N PHE A 64 17.65 0.50 -10.10
CA PHE A 64 16.59 -0.34 -9.55
C PHE A 64 16.96 -0.94 -8.19
N ALA A 65 15.95 -1.34 -7.44
CA ALA A 65 16.10 -2.13 -6.23
C ALA A 65 15.03 -3.23 -6.18
N CYS A 66 15.42 -4.40 -5.70
CA CYS A 66 14.57 -5.58 -5.61
C CYS A 66 14.49 -6.10 -4.18
N ILE A 67 13.34 -6.64 -3.82
CA ILE A 67 13.14 -7.41 -2.59
C ILE A 67 12.36 -8.68 -2.94
N GLU A 68 12.74 -9.80 -2.34
CA GLU A 68 11.95 -11.02 -2.44
C GLU A 68 11.16 -11.22 -1.16
N ARG A 69 9.91 -11.63 -1.30
CA ARG A 69 9.04 -11.98 -0.18
C ARG A 69 8.11 -13.13 -0.52
N GLU A 70 7.94 -14.02 0.45
CA GLU A 70 6.86 -15.00 0.47
C GLU A 70 5.87 -14.59 1.55
N PHE A 71 4.60 -14.41 1.18
CA PHE A 71 3.56 -14.04 2.13
C PHE A 71 2.92 -15.27 2.75
N SER A 72 2.97 -15.37 4.08
CA SER A 72 2.33 -16.43 4.83
C SER A 72 0.84 -16.16 5.05
N GLN A 73 0.09 -17.21 5.42
CA GLN A 73 -1.30 -17.04 5.84
C GLN A 73 -1.44 -16.08 7.03
N GLN A 74 -0.44 -16.04 7.91
CA GLN A 74 -0.42 -15.13 9.05
C GLN A 74 -0.25 -13.67 8.62
N ASP A 75 0.56 -13.39 7.59
CA ASP A 75 0.68 -12.04 7.02
C ASP A 75 -0.67 -11.53 6.50
N VAL A 76 -1.38 -12.39 5.77
CA VAL A 76 -2.72 -12.09 5.22
C VAL A 76 -3.72 -11.80 6.34
N TRP A 77 -3.72 -12.61 7.41
CA TRP A 77 -4.57 -12.36 8.59
C TRP A 77 -4.20 -11.06 9.30
N ASN A 78 -2.91 -10.82 9.56
CA ASN A 78 -2.45 -9.60 10.23
C ASN A 78 -2.83 -8.35 9.43
N PHE A 79 -2.72 -8.41 8.10
CA PHE A 79 -3.12 -7.32 7.23
C PHE A 79 -4.62 -7.07 7.27
N ALA A 80 -5.44 -8.12 7.31
CA ALA A 80 -6.88 -8.04 7.45
C ALA A 80 -7.31 -7.39 8.77
N GLU A 81 -6.67 -7.77 9.87
CA GLU A 81 -6.92 -7.18 11.19
C GLU A 81 -6.51 -5.70 11.24
N LEU A 82 -5.38 -5.36 10.63
CA LEU A 82 -4.87 -3.98 10.58
C LEU A 82 -5.75 -3.06 9.73
N THR A 83 -6.23 -3.55 8.59
CA THR A 83 -6.94 -2.73 7.59
C THR A 83 -8.45 -2.81 7.68
N GLY A 84 -8.98 -3.87 8.28
CA GLY A 84 -10.40 -4.22 8.23
C GLY A 84 -10.84 -4.96 6.97
N ASP A 85 -9.94 -5.20 6.00
CA ASP A 85 -10.27 -5.95 4.77
C ASP A 85 -10.34 -7.46 5.05
N ARG A 86 -11.54 -7.90 5.44
CA ARG A 86 -11.88 -9.31 5.68
C ARG A 86 -12.63 -9.95 4.51
N ASN A 87 -12.36 -9.52 3.28
CA ASN A 87 -12.97 -10.17 2.11
C ASN A 87 -12.65 -11.69 2.11
N PRO A 88 -13.65 -12.59 2.05
CA PRO A 88 -13.44 -14.03 2.16
C PRO A 88 -12.48 -14.62 1.12
N ILE A 89 -12.28 -13.96 -0.02
CA ILE A 89 -11.34 -14.39 -1.07
C ILE A 89 -9.89 -14.55 -0.57
N HIS A 90 -9.55 -13.98 0.60
CA HIS A 90 -8.22 -14.05 1.20
C HIS A 90 -8.05 -15.20 2.22
N PHE A 91 -9.13 -15.89 2.62
CA PHE A 91 -9.08 -16.90 3.70
C PHE A 91 -9.90 -18.16 3.42
N ASP A 92 -11.08 -18.01 2.83
CA ASP A 92 -12.04 -19.09 2.71
C ASP A 92 -11.76 -19.93 1.46
N THR A 93 -11.23 -21.12 1.68
CA THR A 93 -10.92 -22.06 0.60
C THR A 93 -12.18 -22.48 -0.16
N LYS A 94 -13.32 -22.67 0.52
CA LYS A 94 -14.58 -23.09 -0.13
C LYS A 94 -15.14 -21.98 -1.01
N GLN A 95 -15.14 -20.73 -0.52
CA GLN A 95 -15.55 -19.59 -1.34
C GLN A 95 -14.57 -19.32 -2.48
N ALA A 96 -13.26 -19.49 -2.25
CA ALA A 96 -12.26 -19.32 -3.29
C ALA A 96 -12.37 -20.39 -4.40
N GLU A 97 -12.62 -21.65 -4.05
CA GLU A 97 -12.85 -22.78 -4.99
C GLU A 97 -14.06 -22.53 -5.91
N GLN A 98 -15.12 -21.96 -5.34
CA GLN A 98 -16.32 -21.56 -6.09
C GLN A 98 -16.08 -20.31 -6.95
N GLY A 99 -15.18 -19.42 -6.51
CA GLY A 99 -14.83 -18.19 -7.19
C GLY A 99 -13.87 -18.36 -8.37
N MET A 100 -13.41 -17.23 -8.91
CA MET A 100 -12.51 -17.14 -10.07
C MET A 100 -11.09 -17.63 -9.77
N PHE A 101 -10.60 -17.42 -8.54
CA PHE A 101 -9.19 -17.65 -8.17
C PHE A 101 -8.89 -19.09 -7.75
N LYS A 102 -9.91 -19.88 -7.40
CA LYS A 102 -9.82 -21.30 -7.00
C LYS A 102 -9.07 -21.59 -5.70
N LYS A 103 -8.28 -20.65 -5.18
CA LYS A 103 -7.57 -20.72 -3.89
C LYS A 103 -7.50 -19.32 -3.27
N PRO A 104 -7.31 -19.21 -1.93
CA PRO A 104 -7.11 -17.92 -1.29
C PRO A 104 -5.91 -17.16 -1.86
N ILE A 105 -6.08 -15.85 -2.04
CA ILE A 105 -5.04 -14.96 -2.59
C ILE A 105 -4.58 -13.93 -1.57
N VAL A 106 -3.36 -13.43 -1.72
CA VAL A 106 -2.83 -12.33 -0.91
C VAL A 106 -3.55 -11.02 -1.26
N HIS A 107 -3.81 -10.16 -0.28
CA HIS A 107 -4.34 -8.81 -0.55
C HIS A 107 -3.41 -8.05 -1.48
N SER A 108 -3.95 -7.49 -2.57
CA SER A 108 -3.09 -6.80 -3.54
C SER A 108 -2.36 -5.59 -2.96
N LEU A 109 -2.95 -4.92 -1.97
CA LEU A 109 -2.30 -3.83 -1.22
C LEU A 109 -1.21 -4.33 -0.26
N LEU A 110 -1.32 -5.56 0.25
CA LEU A 110 -0.24 -6.19 1.01
C LEU A 110 0.96 -6.44 0.10
N CYS A 111 0.76 -6.93 -1.13
CA CYS A 111 1.83 -7.01 -2.13
C CYS A 111 2.40 -5.63 -2.48
N ALA A 112 1.55 -4.62 -2.66
CA ALA A 112 2.00 -3.25 -2.97
C ALA A 112 2.84 -2.62 -1.85
N SER A 113 2.73 -3.11 -0.59
CA SER A 113 3.53 -2.65 0.55
C SER A 113 5.04 -2.96 0.42
N LEU A 114 5.43 -3.77 -0.57
CA LEU A 114 6.85 -3.96 -0.91
C LEU A 114 7.49 -2.66 -1.42
N PHE A 115 6.74 -1.79 -2.11
CA PHE A 115 7.27 -0.49 -2.55
C PHE A 115 7.76 0.38 -1.38
N PRO A 116 6.92 0.74 -0.38
CA PRO A 116 7.39 1.55 0.73
C PRO A 116 8.47 0.84 1.56
N THR A 117 8.50 -0.51 1.58
CA THR A 117 9.59 -1.26 2.21
C THR A 117 10.94 -1.00 1.52
N ILE A 118 11.01 -1.21 0.19
CA ILE A 118 12.23 -0.95 -0.58
C ILE A 118 12.60 0.54 -0.51
N PHE A 119 11.60 1.41 -0.66
CA PHE A 119 11.79 2.86 -0.64
C PHE A 119 12.34 3.35 0.70
N ALA A 120 11.86 2.85 1.83
CA ALA A 120 12.37 3.23 3.14
C ALA A 120 13.80 2.71 3.39
N GLN A 121 14.12 1.50 2.90
CA GLN A 121 15.47 0.93 3.03
C GLN A 121 16.50 1.64 2.15
N ARG A 122 16.10 2.06 0.94
CA ARG A 122 17.00 2.70 -0.02
C ARG A 122 17.02 4.21 0.11
N LEU A 123 15.88 4.87 0.29
CA LEU A 123 15.74 6.33 0.22
C LEU A 123 15.12 6.90 1.51
N PRO A 124 15.75 6.72 2.68
CA PRO A 124 15.13 7.00 3.99
C PRO A 124 14.73 8.46 4.24
N THR A 125 15.37 9.42 3.57
CA THR A 125 15.09 10.86 3.72
C THR A 125 14.06 11.38 2.73
N SER A 126 13.57 10.54 1.82
CA SER A 126 12.66 10.95 0.75
C SER A 126 11.19 10.82 1.18
N ILE A 127 10.33 11.70 0.65
CA ILE A 127 8.89 11.71 0.95
C ILE A 127 8.12 11.04 -0.19
N TYR A 128 7.28 10.07 0.17
CA TYR A 128 6.39 9.41 -0.78
C TYR A 128 5.15 10.26 -1.06
N ARG A 129 5.02 10.81 -2.29
CA ARG A 129 3.98 11.82 -2.60
C ARG A 129 2.73 11.28 -3.32
N SER A 130 2.90 10.29 -4.20
CA SER A 130 1.81 9.82 -5.07
C SER A 130 2.10 8.41 -5.55
N GLN A 131 1.05 7.61 -5.69
CA GLN A 131 1.12 6.25 -6.21
C GLN A 131 -0.01 6.00 -7.19
N THR A 132 0.28 5.23 -8.24
CA THR A 132 -0.71 4.59 -9.11
C THR A 132 -0.46 3.08 -9.03
N LEU A 133 -1.53 2.28 -8.97
CA LEU A 133 -1.47 0.83 -8.83
C LEU A 133 -2.34 0.16 -9.89
N GLU A 134 -1.81 -0.90 -10.47
CA GLU A 134 -2.51 -1.81 -11.37
C GLU A 134 -2.32 -3.23 -10.84
N PHE A 135 -3.41 -3.96 -10.61
CA PHE A 135 -3.37 -5.33 -10.12
C PHE A 135 -3.72 -6.29 -11.27
N LYS A 136 -2.68 -6.86 -11.90
CA LYS A 136 -2.83 -7.62 -13.16
C LYS A 136 -3.06 -9.11 -12.93
N GLN A 137 -2.43 -9.67 -11.90
CA GLN A 137 -2.48 -11.09 -11.58
C GLN A 137 -2.62 -11.29 -10.07
N PRO A 138 -3.33 -12.33 -9.63
CA PRO A 138 -3.37 -12.69 -8.22
C PRO A 138 -2.02 -13.24 -7.77
N VAL A 139 -1.70 -13.03 -6.49
CA VAL A 139 -0.58 -13.68 -5.81
C VAL A 139 -1.17 -14.68 -4.83
N PHE A 140 -0.67 -15.91 -4.86
CA PHE A 140 -1.11 -16.95 -3.94
C PHE A 140 -0.29 -16.95 -2.64
N ILE A 141 -0.90 -17.42 -1.56
CA ILE A 141 -0.23 -17.55 -0.27
C ILE A 141 0.87 -18.60 -0.40
N GLY A 142 2.07 -18.31 0.12
CA GLY A 142 3.25 -19.16 -0.05
C GLY A 142 3.95 -19.02 -1.42
N GLU A 143 3.45 -18.14 -2.30
CA GLU A 143 4.15 -17.81 -3.54
C GLU A 143 5.27 -16.81 -3.29
N ARG A 144 6.43 -17.05 -3.93
CA ARG A 144 7.55 -16.12 -3.89
C ARG A 144 7.31 -14.97 -4.87
N VAL A 145 7.22 -13.76 -4.32
CA VAL A 145 7.05 -12.51 -5.06
C VAL A 145 8.34 -11.72 -5.08
N VAL A 146 8.65 -11.09 -6.21
CA VAL A 146 9.79 -10.17 -6.35
C VAL A 146 9.25 -8.76 -6.57
N GLY A 147 9.32 -7.93 -5.54
CA GLY A 147 9.05 -6.51 -5.70
C GLY A 147 10.27 -5.81 -6.28
N GLN A 148 10.16 -5.22 -7.46
CA GLN A 148 11.21 -4.42 -8.08
C GLN A 148 10.75 -2.98 -8.27
N ILE A 149 11.47 -2.02 -7.71
CA ILE A 149 11.31 -0.60 -8.06
C ILE A 149 12.38 -0.20 -9.07
N LYS A 150 12.00 0.60 -10.06
CA LYS A 150 12.94 1.23 -10.99
C LYS A 150 12.71 2.72 -11.07
N VAL A 151 13.79 3.49 -11.06
CA VAL A 151 13.74 4.94 -11.31
C VAL A 151 13.40 5.14 -12.78
N SER A 152 12.21 5.65 -13.06
CA SER A 152 11.80 5.98 -14.43
C SER A 152 12.26 7.37 -14.84
N ARG A 153 12.21 8.32 -13.91
CA ARG A 153 12.55 9.71 -14.17
C ARG A 153 13.03 10.40 -12.91
N LYS A 154 14.01 11.30 -13.05
CA LYS A 154 14.45 12.23 -12.01
C LYS A 154 14.33 13.67 -12.51
N THR A 155 13.80 14.53 -11.66
CA THR A 155 13.85 16.00 -11.80
C THR A 155 14.51 16.59 -10.57
N ARG A 156 14.76 17.90 -10.59
CA ARG A 156 15.41 18.62 -9.49
C ARG A 156 14.75 18.43 -8.12
N VAL A 157 13.45 18.12 -8.09
CA VAL A 157 12.64 18.05 -6.85
C VAL A 157 11.87 16.73 -6.68
N LYS A 158 11.90 15.85 -7.68
CA LYS A 158 11.07 14.64 -7.68
C LYS A 158 11.75 13.52 -8.48
N SER A 159 11.73 12.33 -7.91
CA SER A 159 11.96 11.09 -8.66
C SER A 159 10.65 10.32 -8.78
N SER A 160 10.43 9.71 -9.94
CA SER A 160 9.31 8.82 -10.21
C SER A 160 9.84 7.40 -10.29
N PHE A 161 9.07 6.49 -9.71
CA PHE A 161 9.36 5.06 -9.66
C PHE A 161 8.14 4.30 -10.16
N TYR A 162 8.36 3.08 -10.66
CA TYR A 162 7.30 2.10 -10.82
C TYR A 162 7.71 0.82 -10.10
N LEU A 163 6.72 0.14 -9.53
CA LEU A 163 6.86 -1.19 -8.94
C LEU A 163 6.32 -2.20 -9.93
N ILE A 164 7.05 -3.29 -10.13
CA ILE A 164 6.49 -4.53 -10.67
C ILE A 164 6.65 -5.57 -9.56
N CYS A 165 5.56 -6.28 -9.28
CA CYS A 165 5.51 -7.45 -8.41
C CYS A 165 5.16 -8.66 -9.25
#